data_AF-A0A356AVM0-F1
#
_entry.id   AF-A0A356AVM0-F1
#
_cell.length_a   1.000
_cell.length_b   1.000
_cell.length_c   1.000
_cell.angle_alpha   90.00
_cell.angle_beta   90.00
_cell.angle_gamma   90.00
#
_symmetry.space_group_name_H-M   'P 1'
#
loop_
_entity.id
_entity.type
_entity.pdbx_description
1 polymer ?
#
loop_
_entity_poly.entity_id
_entity_poly.type
_entity_poly.pdbx_seq_one_letter_code
_entity_poly.pdbx_strand_id
1 'polypeptide(L)'
;MKDVDSPWLDKFTLWFQRKIDYEKLEFLTDFIAPLSLRIKGFVDTDLGFQFVDGGGDSVKTTEYKSHDQSFLVVIYDHNTPLKHMTKKKLETWFEPGTVEIE
;
A
#
# COMPACT_ATOMS: atom_id res chain seq x y z
N MET A 1 14.19 19.97 1.95
CA MET A 1 13.37 18.95 2.63
C MET A 1 13.90 18.87 4.04
N LYS A 2 13.08 19.18 5.06
CA LYS A 2 13.47 18.87 6.43
C LYS A 2 13.29 17.37 6.56
N ASP A 3 14.38 16.65 6.82
CA ASP A 3 14.35 15.25 7.18
C ASP A 3 13.37 15.11 8.36
N VAL A 4 12.37 14.26 8.17
CA VAL A 4 11.40 13.94 9.21
C VAL A 4 12.14 13.03 10.19
N ASP A 5 12.86 13.65 11.12
CA ASP A 5 13.41 13.00 12.32
C ASP A 5 12.23 12.62 13.25
N SER A 6 11.39 11.67 12.82
CA SER A 6 10.58 10.88 13.76
C SER A 6 11.35 9.59 14.01
N PRO A 7 12.03 9.42 15.16
CA PRO A 7 12.90 8.25 15.40
C PRO A 7 12.14 6.92 15.56
N TRP A 8 10.82 6.91 15.38
CA TRP A 8 9.94 5.75 15.55
C TRP A 8 9.08 5.59 14.31
N LEU A 9 9.71 5.09 13.25
CA LEU A 9 9.03 4.72 12.01
C LEU A 9 8.75 3.24 12.03
N ASP A 10 7.50 2.88 11.75
CA ASP A 10 7.13 1.51 11.46
C ASP A 10 6.98 1.32 9.96
N LYS A 11 7.07 0.05 9.55
CA LYS A 11 6.78 -0.38 8.19
C LYS A 11 6.00 -1.69 8.19
N PHE A 12 5.14 -1.85 7.19
CA PHE A 12 4.58 -3.15 6.82
C PHE A 12 4.58 -3.29 5.30
N THR A 13 4.56 -4.54 4.85
CA THR A 13 4.42 -4.87 3.44
C THR A 13 3.09 -5.57 3.21
N LEU A 14 2.34 -5.13 2.21
CA LEU A 14 1.19 -5.85 1.69
C LEU A 14 1.65 -6.70 0.51
N TRP A 15 1.52 -8.01 0.61
CA TRP A 15 1.79 -8.96 -0.45
C TRP A 15 0.48 -9.36 -1.12
N PHE A 16 0.37 -9.14 -2.43
CA PHE A 16 -0.82 -9.52 -3.19
C PHE A 16 -0.57 -10.88 -3.83
N GLN A 17 -1.25 -11.90 -3.31
CA GLN A 17 -1.12 -13.29 -3.77
C GLN A 17 -1.88 -13.53 -5.08
N ARG A 18 -2.74 -12.58 -5.46
CA ARG A 18 -3.56 -12.61 -6.67
C ARG A 18 -3.64 -11.21 -7.27
N LYS A 19 -3.93 -11.18 -8.56
CA LYS A 19 -4.35 -9.98 -9.29
C LYS A 19 -5.59 -9.36 -8.64
N ILE A 20 -5.64 -8.04 -8.52
CA ILE A 20 -6.79 -7.31 -7.94
C ILE A 20 -7.40 -6.31 -8.92
N ASP A 21 -8.61 -5.84 -8.64
CA ASP A 21 -9.24 -4.77 -9.41
C ASP A 21 -8.51 -3.44 -9.14
N TYR A 22 -8.30 -2.62 -10.18
CA TYR A 22 -7.66 -1.32 -10.03
C TYR A 22 -8.41 -0.40 -9.06
N GLU A 23 -9.74 -0.43 -9.03
CA GLU A 23 -10.54 0.32 -8.05
C GLU A 23 -10.24 -0.08 -6.59
N LYS A 24 -9.97 -1.38 -6.34
CA LYS A 24 -9.56 -1.85 -5.00
C LYS A 24 -8.17 -1.34 -4.63
N LEU A 25 -7.28 -1.20 -5.60
CA LEU A 25 -5.99 -0.55 -5.40
C LEU A 25 -6.19 0.92 -5.02
N GLU A 26 -7.05 1.65 -5.74
CA GLU A 26 -7.35 3.07 -5.44
C GLU A 26 -7.93 3.24 -4.03
N PHE A 27 -8.95 2.45 -3.65
CA PHE A 27 -9.51 2.50 -2.30
C PHE A 27 -8.49 2.21 -1.21
N LEU A 28 -7.58 1.25 -1.46
CA LEU A 28 -6.52 0.91 -0.53
C LEU A 28 -5.52 2.06 -0.40
N THR A 29 -5.07 2.65 -1.52
CA THR A 29 -4.11 3.75 -1.49
C THR A 29 -4.70 5.02 -0.90
N ASP A 30 -5.96 5.35 -1.19
CA ASP A 30 -6.67 6.52 -0.63
C ASP A 30 -6.85 6.40 0.87
N PHE A 31 -7.06 5.18 1.37
CA PHE A 31 -7.16 4.93 2.81
C PHE A 31 -5.81 5.03 3.51
N ILE A 32 -4.74 4.49 2.92
CA ILE A 32 -3.43 4.41 3.56
C ILE A 32 -2.67 5.74 3.44
N ALA A 33 -2.78 6.45 2.32
CA ALA A 33 -1.95 7.61 2.01
C ALA A 33 -1.97 8.67 3.11
N PRO A 34 -3.14 9.16 3.58
CA PRO A 34 -3.21 10.23 4.59
C PRO A 34 -2.61 9.84 5.95
N LEU A 35 -2.45 8.54 6.20
CA LEU A 35 -1.93 7.98 7.45
C LEU A 35 -0.48 7.49 7.32
N SER A 36 0.09 7.56 6.12
CA SER A 36 1.42 7.06 5.80
C SER A 36 2.38 8.22 5.49
N LEU A 37 3.65 8.01 5.82
CA LEU A 37 4.73 8.89 5.39
C LEU A 37 5.17 8.54 3.96
N ARG A 38 5.08 7.25 3.60
CA ARG A 38 5.47 6.75 2.29
C ARG A 38 4.67 5.50 1.93
N ILE A 39 4.25 5.41 0.68
CA ILE A 39 3.75 4.19 0.05
C ILE A 39 4.52 3.99 -1.24
N LYS A 40 5.04 2.77 -1.45
CA LYS A 40 5.70 2.42 -2.70
C LYS A 40 5.62 0.94 -2.99
N GLY A 41 5.38 0.58 -4.25
CA GLY A 41 5.41 -0.82 -4.67
C GLY A 41 4.90 -1.04 -6.08
N PHE A 42 4.71 -2.31 -6.41
CA PHE A 42 4.23 -2.77 -7.70
C PHE A 42 3.01 -3.64 -7.47
N VAL A 43 1.88 -3.36 -8.11
CA VAL A 43 0.65 -4.13 -7.91
C VAL A 43 0.14 -4.62 -9.25
N ASP A 44 -0.06 -5.93 -9.38
CA ASP A 44 -0.74 -6.53 -10.53
C ASP A 44 -2.25 -6.28 -10.43
N THR A 45 -2.77 -5.45 -11.33
CA THR A 45 -4.20 -5.14 -11.40
C THR A 45 -4.82 -5.60 -12.71
N ASP A 46 -6.16 -5.66 -12.76
CA ASP A 46 -6.94 -5.93 -13.97
C ASP A 46 -6.47 -5.13 -15.21
N LEU A 47 -6.05 -3.88 -15.01
CA LEU A 47 -5.47 -2.98 -16.03
C LEU A 47 -3.99 -3.20 -16.36
N GLY A 48 -3.32 -4.17 -15.73
CA GLY A 48 -1.90 -4.44 -15.86
C GLY A 48 -1.12 -4.06 -14.61
N PHE A 49 0.21 -4.23 -14.66
CA PHE A 49 1.05 -3.90 -13.52
C PHE A 49 1.10 -2.39 -13.28
N GLN A 50 0.82 -1.97 -12.05
CA GLN A 50 0.87 -0.59 -11.61
C GLN A 50 2.05 -0.37 -10.68
N PHE A 51 2.89 0.62 -11.00
CA PHE A 51 3.83 1.18 -10.04
C PHE A 51 3.12 2.25 -9.21
N VAL A 52 3.16 2.07 -7.89
CA VAL A 52 2.54 2.97 -6.92
C VAL A 52 3.64 3.74 -6.21
N ASP A 53 3.52 5.06 -6.16
CA ASP A 53 4.44 5.95 -5.47
C ASP A 53 3.65 7.10 -4.83
N GLY A 54 3.72 7.24 -3.50
CA GLY A 54 2.99 8.26 -2.78
C GLY A 54 3.40 8.43 -1.32
N GLY A 55 2.66 9.26 -0.59
CA GLY A 55 2.83 9.53 0.84
C GLY A 55 2.15 10.83 1.25
N GLY A 56 1.61 10.88 2.48
CA GLY A 56 0.82 12.00 2.97
C GLY A 56 -0.45 12.20 2.13
N ASP A 57 -0.49 13.28 1.35
CA ASP A 57 -1.75 13.72 0.72
C ASP A 57 -1.92 13.28 -0.74
N SER A 58 -0.95 12.54 -1.31
CA SER A 58 -1.03 12.12 -2.72
C SER A 58 -0.40 10.78 -3.01
N VAL A 59 -1.03 10.03 -3.91
CA VAL A 59 -0.52 8.80 -4.50
C VAL A 59 -0.60 8.94 -6.01
N LYS A 60 0.45 8.49 -6.69
CA LYS A 60 0.50 8.37 -8.13
C LYS A 60 0.63 6.89 -8.50
N THR A 61 -0.23 6.45 -9.39
CA THR A 61 -0.15 5.16 -10.06
C THR A 61 0.33 5.37 -11.50
N THR A 62 1.24 4.53 -11.97
CA THR A 62 1.72 4.55 -13.36
C THR A 62 1.84 3.13 -13.88
N GLU A 63 1.42 2.91 -15.11
CA GLU A 63 1.59 1.61 -15.78
C GLU A 63 3.06 1.19 -15.81
N TYR A 64 3.31 -0.08 -15.51
CA TYR A 64 4.63 -0.69 -15.45
C TYR A 64 4.64 -2.01 -16.22
N LYS A 65 5.77 -2.31 -16.89
CA LYS A 65 5.83 -3.42 -17.85
C LYS A 65 5.59 -4.80 -17.21
N SER A 66 6.27 -5.08 -16.11
CA SER A 66 6.11 -6.31 -15.34
C SER A 66 6.97 -6.26 -14.08
N HIS A 67 6.59 -6.99 -13.04
CA HIS A 67 7.42 -7.23 -11.86
C HIS A 67 7.21 -8.67 -11.39
N ASP A 68 8.22 -9.30 -10.78
CA ASP A 68 8.14 -10.72 -10.36
C ASP A 68 7.17 -10.92 -9.17
N GLN A 69 6.86 -9.83 -8.47
CA GLN A 69 6.06 -9.83 -7.25
C GLN A 69 5.12 -8.63 -7.23
N SER A 70 3.94 -8.85 -6.66
CA SER A 70 2.93 -7.82 -6.42
C SER A 70 2.91 -7.47 -4.94
N PHE A 71 3.34 -6.25 -4.59
CA PHE A 71 3.45 -5.77 -3.22
C PHE A 71 3.31 -4.24 -3.07
N LEU A 72 2.95 -3.80 -1.86
CA LEU A 72 3.03 -2.40 -1.43
C LEU A 72 3.75 -2.30 -0.08
N VAL A 73 4.83 -1.51 -0.03
CA VAL A 73 5.49 -1.13 1.22
C VAL A 73 4.89 0.17 1.73
N VAL A 74 4.53 0.18 3.00
CA VAL A 74 3.97 1.34 3.70
C VAL A 74 4.88 1.69 4.87
N ILE A 75 5.30 2.95 4.95
CA ILE A 75 6.06 3.52 6.07
C ILE A 75 5.18 4.56 6.75
N TYR A 76 5.11 4.52 8.08
CA TYR A 76 4.22 5.37 8.88
C TYR A 76 4.82 5.67 10.25
N ASP A 77 4.29 6.68 10.94
CA ASP A 77 4.69 7.00 12.32
C ASP A 77 4.19 5.91 13.27
N HIS A 78 5.05 5.39 14.15
CA HIS A 78 4.74 4.30 15.09
C HIS A 78 3.48 4.54 15.94
N ASN A 79 3.15 5.79 16.25
CA ASN A 79 1.95 6.12 17.02
C ASN A 79 0.65 5.99 16.20
N THR A 80 0.75 5.87 14.88
CA THR A 80 -0.39 5.65 14.01
C THR A 80 -0.69 4.15 13.97
N PRO A 81 -1.90 3.69 14.35
CA PRO A 81 -2.25 2.26 14.37
C PRO A 81 -2.52 1.68 12.96
N LEU A 82 -1.79 2.15 11.95
CA LEU A 82 -2.08 1.92 10.54
C LEU A 82 -2.09 0.44 10.17
N LYS A 83 -1.09 -0.33 10.62
CA LYS A 83 -0.99 -1.77 10.33
C LYS A 83 -2.27 -2.53 10.72
N HIS A 84 -2.81 -2.25 11.91
CA HIS A 84 -4.03 -2.89 12.40
C HIS A 84 -5.28 -2.43 11.65
N MET A 85 -5.39 -1.13 11.36
CA MET A 85 -6.52 -0.60 10.59
C MET A 85 -6.53 -1.16 9.17
N THR A 86 -5.37 -1.19 8.51
CA THR A 86 -5.20 -1.78 7.18
C THR A 86 -5.58 -3.25 7.21
N LYS A 87 -5.10 -4.04 8.17
CA LYS A 87 -5.48 -5.46 8.29
C LYS A 87 -7.01 -5.65 8.33
N LYS A 88 -7.72 -4.90 9.17
CA LYS A 88 -9.19 -4.96 9.24
C LYS A 88 -9.88 -4.58 7.93
N LYS A 89 -9.36 -3.55 7.25
CA LYS A 89 -9.89 -3.13 5.94
C LYS A 89 -9.68 -4.20 4.87
N LEU A 90 -8.52 -4.85 4.87
CA LEU A 90 -8.23 -5.94 3.95
C LEU A 90 -9.21 -7.11 4.11
N GLU A 91 -9.49 -7.51 5.36
CA GLU A 91 -10.50 -8.54 5.68
C GLU A 91 -11.93 -8.17 5.22
N THR A 92 -12.21 -6.87 5.04
CA THR A 92 -13.51 -6.39 4.55
C THR A 92 -13.56 -6.31 3.02
N TRP A 93 -12.48 -5.83 2.39
CA TRP A 93 -12.45 -5.50 0.95
C TRP A 93 -11.98 -6.63 0.05
N PHE A 94 -11.23 -7.59 0.59
CA PHE A 94 -10.62 -8.67 -0.17
C PHE A 94 -11.03 -10.03 0.35
N GLU A 95 -11.10 -11.00 -0.55
CA GLU A 95 -11.29 -12.40 -0.17
C GLU A 95 -10.08 -12.92 0.63
N PRO A 96 -10.28 -13.85 1.58
CA PRO A 96 -9.19 -14.47 2.33
C PRO A 96 -8.09 -15.01 1.41
N GLY A 97 -6.84 -14.69 1.73
CA GLY A 97 -5.66 -15.10 0.96
C GLY A 97 -5.39 -14.27 -0.30
N THR A 98 -6.13 -13.19 -0.55
CA THR A 98 -5.81 -12.25 -1.65
C THR A 98 -4.63 -11.35 -1.30
N VAL A 99 -4.61 -10.84 -0.06
CA VAL A 99 -3.57 -9.94 0.44
C VAL A 99 -3.08 -10.43 1.80
N GLU A 100 -1.77 -10.47 1.98
CA GLU A 100 -1.11 -10.79 3.25
C GLU A 100 -0.34 -9.57 3.75
N ILE A 101 -0.27 -9.38 5.06
CA ILE A 101 0.45 -8.27 5.68
C ILE A 101 1.63 -8.81 6.50
N GLU A 102 2.83 -8.33 6.16
CA GLU A 102 4.08 -8.62 6.88
C GLU A 102 4.45 -7.49 7.83
#